data_AF-A0A7Y6WWT1-F1
#
_entry.id   AF-A0A7Y6WWT1-F1
#
_cell.length_a   1.000
_cell.length_b   1.000
_cell.length_c   1.000
_cell.angle_alpha   90.00
_cell.angle_beta   90.00
_cell.angle_gamma   90.00
#
_symmetry.space_group_name_H-M   'P 1'
#
loop_
_entity.id
_entity.type
_entity.pdbx_description
1 polymer ?
#
loop_
_entity_poly.entity_id
_entity_poly.type
_entity_poly.pdbx_seq_one_letter_code
_entity_poly.pdbx_strand_id
1 'polypeptide(L)' 'MAPLQKGYTECGEFMGDDPCQPGQYCADATFSECVPGCTSDVNCARNQECVKDSGEQVGTCLNICTSCAYD' A
#
# COMPACT_ATOMS: atom_id res chain seq x y z
N MET A 1 2.42 -19.49 -1.03
CA MET A 1 2.80 -18.14 -0.58
C MET A 1 1.72 -17.70 0.39
N ALA A 2 2.05 -17.49 1.66
CA ALA A 2 1.09 -16.95 2.61
C ALA A 2 0.79 -15.50 2.19
N PRO A 3 -0.47 -15.04 2.22
CA PRO A 3 -0.75 -13.64 1.91
C PRO A 3 0.02 -12.76 2.89
N LEU A 4 0.75 -11.77 2.37
CA LEU A 4 1.39 -10.77 3.23
C LEU A 4 0.35 -10.17 4.18
N GLN A 5 0.78 -9.85 5.39
CA GLN A 5 -0.05 -9.10 6.32
C GLN A 5 -0.48 -7.79 5.63
N LYS A 6 -1.78 -7.47 5.65
CA LYS A 6 -2.32 -6.25 5.01
C LYS A 6 -1.45 -5.02 5.35
N GLY A 7 -1.04 -4.29 4.33
CA GLY A 7 -0.08 -3.19 4.39
C GLY A 7 1.27 -3.56 3.78
N TYR A 8 1.70 -4.81 3.90
CA TYR A 8 2.94 -5.25 3.26
C TYR A 8 2.68 -5.68 1.82
N THR A 9 3.53 -5.24 0.89
CA THR A 9 3.40 -5.54 -0.54
C THR A 9 4.67 -6.24 -1.02
N GLU A 10 4.53 -7.35 -1.74
CA GLU A 10 5.69 -8.04 -2.33
C GLU A 10 6.30 -7.11 -3.39
N CYS A 11 7.62 -6.91 -3.33
CA CYS A 11 8.35 -6.12 -4.30
C CYS A 11 9.74 -6.71 -4.49
N GLY A 12 10.04 -7.09 -5.73
CA GLY A 12 11.20 -7.91 -6.06
C GLY A 12 10.82 -9.15 -6.86
N GLU A 13 11.69 -9.56 -7.77
CA GLU A 13 11.53 -10.81 -8.55
C GLU A 13 12.23 -12.01 -7.89
N PHE A 14 13.06 -11.76 -6.87
CA PHE A 14 13.84 -12.80 -6.20
C PHE A 14 13.22 -13.17 -4.85
N MET A 15 13.18 -14.47 -4.55
CA MET A 15 12.77 -14.94 -3.22
C MET A 15 13.82 -14.52 -2.19
N GLY A 16 13.49 -13.50 -1.39
CA GLY A 16 14.36 -12.97 -0.35
C GLY A 16 14.31 -11.46 -0.19
N ASP A 17 13.71 -10.74 -1.15
CA ASP A 17 13.54 -9.30 -1.04
C ASP A 17 12.49 -8.96 0.04
N ASP A 18 12.82 -7.94 0.83
CA ASP A 18 11.93 -7.45 1.88
C ASP A 18 10.68 -6.81 1.25
N PRO A 19 9.47 -7.15 1.72
CA PRO A 19 8.26 -6.53 1.20
C PRO A 19 8.23 -5.03 1.54
N CYS A 20 7.61 -4.24 0.66
CA CYS A 20 7.34 -2.84 0.93
C CYS A 20 6.52 -2.68 2.21
N GLN A 21 6.85 -1.66 2.99
CA GLN A 21 6.19 -1.39 4.26
C GLN A 21 4.77 -0.84 4.03
N PRO A 22 3.89 -0.90 5.06
CA PRO A 22 2.58 -0.24 5.00
C PRO A 22 2.68 1.24 4.62
N GLY A 23 1.88 1.64 3.64
CA GLY A 23 1.93 2.98 3.05
C GLY A 23 2.88 3.11 1.86
N GLN A 24 3.43 2.00 1.37
CA GLN A 24 4.26 1.95 0.17
C GLN A 24 3.69 0.93 -0.83
N TYR A 25 3.92 1.19 -2.11
CA TYR A 25 3.65 0.26 -3.19
C TYR A 25 4.92 -0.05 -3.96
N CYS A 26 4.96 -1.21 -4.61
CA CYS A 26 6.05 -1.57 -5.50
C CYS A 26 5.90 -0.80 -6.81
N ALA A 27 6.77 0.18 -7.05
CA ALA A 27 6.81 0.94 -8.30
C ALA A 27 7.55 0.16 -9.39
N ASP A 28 8.59 -0.57 -9.01
CA ASP A 28 9.38 -1.40 -9.92
C ASP A 28 9.83 -2.68 -9.22
N ALA A 29 9.33 -3.83 -9.68
CA ALA A 29 9.66 -5.13 -9.09
C ALA A 29 11.06 -5.65 -9.53
N THR A 30 11.61 -5.16 -10.63
CA THR A 30 12.96 -5.53 -11.10
C THR A 30 14.04 -4.89 -10.24
N PHE A 31 13.78 -3.67 -9.75
CA PHE A 31 14.68 -2.95 -8.84
C PHE A 31 14.27 -3.01 -7.38
N SER A 32 13.20 -3.74 -7.05
CA SER A 32 12.61 -3.81 -5.70
C SER A 32 12.33 -2.41 -5.13
N GLU A 33 11.84 -1.51 -6.00
CA GLU A 33 11.62 -0.10 -5.67
C GLU A 33 10.28 0.12 -4.98
N CYS A 34 10.34 0.35 -3.67
CA CYS A 34 9.18 0.71 -2.86
C CYS A 34 9.02 2.23 -2.77
N VAL A 35 7.90 2.75 -3.30
CA VAL A 35 7.60 4.19 -3.33
C VAL A 35 6.46 4.50 -2.36
N PRO A 36 6.49 5.67 -1.66
CA PRO A 36 5.37 6.10 -0.83
C PRO A 36 4.08 6.24 -1.63
N GLY A 37 2.98 5.78 -1.05
CA GLY A 37 1.65 5.82 -1.66
C GLY A 37 1.01 4.44 -1.73
N CYS A 38 -0.14 4.38 -2.39
CA CYS A 38 -0.89 3.15 -2.54
C CYS A 38 -1.53 3.06 -3.92
N THR A 39 -1.53 1.88 -4.51
CA THR A 39 -2.34 1.59 -5.69
C THR A 39 -3.64 0.89 -5.29
N SER A 40 -3.75 0.42 -4.06
CA SER A 40 -4.94 -0.23 -3.50
C SER A 40 -4.85 -0.35 -1.97
N ASP A 41 -5.96 -0.71 -1.33
CA ASP A 41 -6.03 -0.87 0.14
C ASP A 41 -5.08 -1.92 0.71
N VAL A 42 -4.59 -2.85 -0.12
CA VAL A 42 -3.62 -3.86 0.32
C VAL A 42 -2.26 -3.26 0.65
N ASN A 43 -1.90 -2.11 0.06
CA ASN A 43 -0.68 -1.37 0.38
C ASN A 43 -0.81 -0.61 1.72
N CYS A 44 -2.02 -0.48 2.26
CA CYS A 44 -2.30 0.32 3.44
C CYS A 44 -2.42 -0.54 4.70
N ALA A 45 -2.11 0.03 5.87
CA ALA A 45 -2.26 -0.67 7.13
C ALA A 45 -3.72 -1.13 7.36
N ARG A 46 -3.91 -2.04 8.34
CA ARG A 46 -5.24 -2.66 8.58
C ARG A 46 -6.37 -1.64 8.76
N ASN A 47 -6.10 -0.52 9.42
CA ASN A 47 -7.03 0.58 9.71
C ASN A 47 -6.94 1.74 8.69
N GLN A 48 -6.40 1.48 7.50
CA GLN A 48 -6.24 2.47 6.45
C GLN A 48 -6.89 1.99 5.14
N GLU A 49 -7.31 2.97 4.35
CA GLU A 49 -7.82 2.83 2.98
C GLU A 49 -6.99 3.68 2.02
N CYS A 50 -6.91 3.24 0.77
CA CYS A 50 -6.20 3.94 -0.27
C CYS A 50 -7.11 4.95 -0.95
N VAL A 51 -6.89 6.24 -0.68
CA VAL A 51 -7.65 7.32 -1.31
C VAL A 51 -6.86 7.87 -2.49
N LYS A 52 -7.48 7.84 -3.67
CA LYS A 52 -6.92 8.36 -4.94
C LYS A 52 -7.75 9.54 -5.42
N ASP A 53 -7.07 10.58 -5.90
CA ASP A 53 -7.74 11.67 -6.60
C ASP A 53 -8.21 11.23 -7.99
N SER A 54 -9.16 11.98 -8.56
CA SER A 54 -9.74 11.63 -9.86
C SER A 54 -8.68 11.69 -10.96
N GLY A 55 -8.42 10.55 -11.60
CA GLY A 55 -7.42 10.40 -12.66
C GLY A 55 -6.05 9.91 -12.18
N GLU A 56 -5.81 9.84 -10.87
CA GLU A 56 -4.55 9.37 -10.31
C GLU A 56 -4.50 7.84 -10.21
N GLN A 57 -3.34 7.28 -10.56
CA GLN A 57 -3.10 5.82 -10.43
C GLN A 57 -2.57 5.45 -9.05
N VAL A 58 -1.98 6.42 -8.34
CA VAL A 58 -1.39 6.29 -7.00
C VAL A 58 -2.11 7.24 -6.06
N GLY A 59 -2.49 6.72 -4.90
CA GLY A 59 -3.16 7.45 -3.84
C GLY A 59 -2.34 7.51 -2.56
N THR A 60 -2.99 7.97 -1.50
CA THR A 60 -2.42 8.03 -0.15
C THR A 60 -3.22 7.13 0.79
N CYS A 61 -2.51 6.40 1.66
CA CYS A 61 -3.16 5.65 2.73
C CYS A 61 -3.67 6.60 3.81
N LEU A 62 -4.99 6.70 3.94
CA LEU A 62 -5.64 7.49 4.98
C LEU A 62 -6.25 6.56 6.02
N ASN A 63 -6.23 6.99 7.29
CA ASN A 63 -6.88 6.23 8.36
C ASN A 63 -8.38 6.17 8.11
N ILE A 64 -8.94 4.97 8.09
CA ILE A 64 -10.38 4.75 8.06
C ILE A 64 -10.92 5.27 9.38
N CYS A 65 -11.47 6.47 9.33
CA CYS A 65 -12.00 7.10 10.50
C CYS A 65 -13.48 6.70 10.64
N THR A 66 -13.72 5.58 11.30
CA THR A 66 -15.07 5.05 11.58
C THR A 66 -15.95 6.00 12.40
N SER A 67 -15.35 7.03 13.01
CA SER A 67 -16.03 8.09 13.78
C SER A 67 -15.94 9.48 13.16
N CYS A 68 -15.29 9.67 12.00
CA CYS A 68 -15.21 11.00 11.35
C CYS A 68 -16.46 11.34 10.52
N ALA A 69 -17.49 10.51 10.56
CA ALA A 69 -18.73 10.69 9.80
C ALA A 69 -19.78 11.58 10.48
N TYR A 70 -19.44 12.31 11.56
CA TYR A 70 -20.39 13.22 12.21
C TYR A 70 -19.68 14.46 12.76
N ASP A 71 -19.81 15.57 12.03
CA ASP A 71 -20.24 16.86 12.57
C ASP A 71 -21.12 17.56 11.52
#